data_AF-A0A7S4V9T0-F1
#
_entry.id   AF-A0A7S4V9T0-F1
#
_cell.length_a   1.000
_cell.length_b   1.000
_cell.length_c   1.000
_cell.angle_alpha   90.00
_cell.angle_beta   90.00
_cell.angle_gamma   90.00
#
_symmetry.space_group_name_H-M   'P 1'
#
loop_
_entity.id
_entity.type
_entity.pdbx_description
1 polymer ?
#
loop_
_entity_poly.entity_id
_entity_poly.type
_entity_poly.pdbx_seq_one_letter_code
_entity_poly.pdbx_strand_id
1 'polypeptide(L)'
;KRAWCLLDFSSYQGTADFGDKDKNPATCVGQMRAGREPPVSPAVFGEEVRAGVASGELAFTAQADQEFVIGQYEKGLVAAVNRIAAEKDQTFRALSFQDLGWGDRQAAKLLEFLRYAAEHCTFPHGPIAVKCTYGNDDKFIL
;
A
#
# COMPACT_ATOMS: atom_id res chain seq x y z
N LYS A 1 4.51 -20.64 12.96
CA LYS A 1 5.08 -19.28 12.96
C LYS A 1 5.37 -18.92 11.50
N ARG A 2 4.60 -18.01 10.89
CA ARG A 2 4.74 -17.61 9.48
C ARG A 2 5.19 -16.14 9.44
N ALA A 3 6.18 -15.85 8.61
CA ALA A 3 6.79 -14.53 8.45
C ALA A 3 5.76 -13.53 7.94
N TRP A 4 5.63 -12.40 8.63
CA TRP A 4 4.62 -11.38 8.39
C TRP A 4 5.20 -10.31 7.47
N CYS A 5 4.98 -10.43 6.15
CA CYS A 5 5.22 -9.34 5.22
C CYS A 5 4.08 -8.32 5.35
N LEU A 6 4.38 -7.02 5.31
CA LEU A 6 3.38 -5.93 5.34
C LEU A 6 2.40 -6.01 4.15
N LEU A 7 2.81 -6.70 3.09
CA LEU A 7 2.01 -7.10 1.94
C LEU A 7 2.13 -8.63 1.85
N ASP A 8 1.18 -9.36 2.41
CA ASP A 8 1.16 -10.82 2.36
C ASP A 8 0.77 -11.28 0.95
N PHE A 9 1.79 -11.46 0.11
CA PHE A 9 1.69 -12.10 -1.21
C PHE A 9 1.89 -13.62 -1.11
N SER A 10 1.83 -14.26 0.06
CA SER A 10 2.05 -15.72 0.15
C SER A 10 0.95 -16.55 -0.51
N SER A 11 -0.19 -15.92 -0.81
CA SER A 11 -1.24 -16.45 -1.69
C SER A 11 -1.06 -16.10 -3.18
N TYR A 12 0.03 -15.43 -3.56
CA TYR A 12 0.37 -15.10 -4.95
C TYR A 12 0.84 -16.36 -5.69
N GLN A 13 -0.11 -17.09 -6.25
CA GLN A 13 0.18 -18.04 -7.33
C GLN A 13 0.21 -17.24 -8.62
N GLY A 14 1.40 -17.06 -9.18
CA GLY A 14 1.60 -16.34 -10.43
C GLY A 14 0.58 -16.76 -11.50
N THR A 15 0.12 -15.76 -12.25
CA THR A 15 -0.63 -15.90 -13.51
C THR A 15 -1.94 -16.70 -13.45
N ALA A 16 -3.10 -16.03 -13.26
CA ALA A 16 -4.34 -16.40 -13.96
C ALA A 16 -5.53 -15.43 -13.76
N ASP A 17 -5.69 -14.75 -12.63
CA ASP A 17 -6.89 -13.91 -12.41
C ASP A 17 -6.55 -12.59 -11.69
N PHE A 18 -6.33 -11.53 -12.47
CA PHE A 18 -6.68 -10.18 -12.04
C PHE A 18 -8.14 -9.97 -12.43
N GLY A 19 -9.04 -10.29 -11.52
CA GLY A 19 -10.46 -10.15 -11.76
C GLY A 19 -11.23 -11.01 -10.79
N ASP A 20 -11.63 -10.42 -9.66
CA ASP A 20 -13.00 -10.70 -9.30
C ASP A 20 -13.86 -10.03 -10.37
N LYS A 21 -14.51 -10.87 -11.17
CA LYS A 21 -15.26 -10.49 -12.37
C LYS A 21 -16.56 -9.76 -12.01
N ASP A 22 -16.84 -9.62 -10.72
CA ASP A 22 -17.95 -8.88 -10.15
C ASP A 22 -17.50 -7.49 -9.64
N LYS A 23 -17.19 -6.62 -10.61
CA LYS A 23 -17.37 -5.16 -10.57
C LYS A 23 -17.28 -4.49 -9.19
N ASN A 24 -16.07 -4.31 -8.66
CA ASN A 24 -15.77 -3.13 -7.84
C ASN A 24 -14.33 -2.67 -8.09
N PRO A 25 -14.08 -1.36 -8.20
CA PRO A 25 -12.97 -0.84 -8.98
C PRO A 25 -11.64 -1.12 -8.28
N ALA A 26 -10.83 -1.99 -8.88
CA ALA A 26 -9.39 -2.14 -8.66
C ALA A 26 -8.96 -1.95 -7.20
N THR A 27 -9.74 -2.50 -6.26
CA THR A 27 -9.62 -2.13 -4.86
C THR A 27 -8.36 -2.76 -4.29
N CYS A 28 -7.47 -1.96 -3.71
CA CYS A 28 -6.52 -2.46 -2.73
C CYS A 28 -7.24 -3.14 -1.54
N VAL A 29 -8.54 -2.86 -1.31
CA VAL A 29 -9.41 -3.52 -0.31
C VAL A 29 -9.42 -5.05 -0.42
N GLY A 30 -9.45 -5.62 -1.63
CA GLY A 30 -9.39 -7.08 -1.78
C GLY A 30 -8.06 -7.70 -1.31
N GLN A 31 -7.01 -6.88 -1.21
CA GLN A 31 -5.67 -7.29 -0.79
C GLN A 31 -5.31 -6.80 0.62
N MET A 32 -5.96 -5.75 1.11
CA MET A 32 -5.78 -5.19 2.45
C MET A 32 -6.83 -5.76 3.40
N ARG A 33 -6.40 -6.59 4.35
CA ARG A 33 -7.30 -7.12 5.38
C ARG A 33 -7.71 -6.00 6.34
N ALA A 34 -9.01 -5.89 6.61
CA ALA A 34 -9.53 -5.03 7.68
C ALA A 34 -8.76 -5.27 9.00
N GLY A 35 -8.44 -4.19 9.71
CA GLY A 35 -7.61 -4.23 10.92
C GLY A 35 -6.09 -4.21 10.67
N ARG A 36 -5.62 -4.24 9.42
CA ARG A 36 -4.24 -3.86 9.09
C ARG A 36 -4.09 -2.35 9.04
N GLU A 37 -2.94 -1.86 9.46
CA GLU A 37 -2.57 -0.45 9.30
C GLU A 37 -2.42 -0.07 7.81
N PRO A 38 -2.59 1.21 7.46
CA PRO A 38 -2.29 1.71 6.11
C PRO A 38 -0.83 1.45 5.71
N PRO A 39 -0.52 1.44 4.40
CA PRO A 39 0.86 1.55 3.95
C PRO A 39 1.49 2.83 4.51
N VAL A 40 2.80 2.83 4.69
CA VAL A 40 3.57 3.98 5.18
C VAL A 40 4.60 4.38 4.12
N SER A 41 5.22 5.55 4.28
CA SER A 41 6.33 5.91 3.40
C SER A 41 7.52 4.96 3.61
N PRO A 42 8.36 4.72 2.59
CA PRO A 42 9.58 3.94 2.74
C PRO A 42 10.54 4.46 3.82
N ALA A 43 10.52 5.77 4.08
CA ALA A 43 11.27 6.37 5.18
C ALA A 43 10.79 5.85 6.55
N VAL A 44 9.47 5.94 6.80
CA VAL A 44 8.85 5.45 8.05
C VAL A 44 9.04 3.94 8.19
N PHE A 45 8.79 3.18 7.11
CA PHE A 45 9.04 1.73 7.12
C PHE A 45 10.50 1.40 7.45
N GLY A 46 11.45 2.16 6.89
CA GLY A 46 12.86 1.99 7.17
C GLY A 46 13.25 2.30 8.61
N GLU A 47 12.66 3.32 9.22
CA GLU A 47 12.84 3.61 10.65
C GLU A 47 12.28 2.49 11.52
N GLU A 48 11.08 2.00 11.23
CA GLU A 48 10.45 0.88 11.95
C GLU A 48 11.29 -0.40 11.86
N VAL A 49 11.80 -0.73 10.66
CA VAL A 49 12.67 -1.90 10.45
C VAL A 49 13.97 -1.75 11.24
N ARG A 50 14.67 -0.62 11.13
CA ARG A 50 15.94 -0.39 11.83
C ARG A 50 15.75 -0.39 13.35
N ALA A 51 14.67 0.19 13.85
CA ALA A 51 14.33 0.20 15.28
C ALA A 51 14.01 -1.23 15.79
N GLY A 52 13.28 -2.02 15.00
CA GLY A 52 13.02 -3.43 15.31
C GLY A 52 14.29 -4.27 15.37
N VAL A 53 15.26 -4.01 14.48
CA VAL A 53 16.58 -4.67 14.51
C VAL A 53 17.39 -4.24 15.73
N ALA A 54 17.42 -2.93 16.02
CA ALA A 54 18.18 -2.39 17.16
C ALA A 54 17.62 -2.88 18.52
N SER A 55 16.31 -3.06 18.62
CA SER A 55 15.64 -3.59 19.83
C SER A 55 15.70 -5.12 19.94
N GLY A 56 16.09 -5.82 18.88
CA GLY A 56 16.08 -7.27 18.80
C GLY A 56 14.71 -7.90 18.55
N GLU A 57 13.67 -7.09 18.32
CA GLU A 57 12.32 -7.57 17.92
C GLU A 57 12.32 -8.16 16.49
N LEU A 58 13.19 -7.65 15.62
CA LEU A 58 13.44 -8.17 14.28
C LEU A 58 14.86 -8.72 14.19
N ALA A 59 14.99 -9.92 13.63
CA ALA A 59 16.28 -10.54 13.37
C ALA A 59 16.44 -10.77 11.87
N PHE A 60 17.51 -10.24 11.30
CA PHE A 60 17.99 -10.56 9.96
C PHE A 60 19.21 -11.46 10.03
N THR A 61 19.42 -12.27 8.99
CA THR A 61 20.59 -13.15 8.88
C THR A 61 21.88 -12.33 8.75
N ALA A 62 21.83 -11.24 7.99
CA ALA A 62 22.88 -10.23 7.92
C ALA A 62 22.28 -8.82 8.11
N GLN A 63 23.03 -7.90 8.75
CA GLN A 63 22.58 -6.50 8.91
C GLN A 63 22.29 -5.82 7.56
N ALA A 64 23.03 -6.17 6.50
CA ALA A 64 22.80 -5.64 5.16
C ALA A 64 21.42 -6.04 4.58
N ASP A 65 20.80 -7.12 5.07
CA ASP A 65 19.50 -7.58 4.59
C ASP A 65 18.39 -6.57 4.92
N GLN A 66 18.53 -5.78 5.99
CA GLN A 66 17.52 -4.79 6.37
C GLN A 66 17.37 -3.70 5.30
N GLU A 67 18.48 -3.19 4.76
CA GLU A 67 18.46 -2.14 3.73
C GLU A 67 17.95 -2.71 2.40
N PHE A 68 18.26 -3.98 2.11
CA PHE A 68 17.68 -4.68 0.98
C PHE A 68 16.15 -4.78 1.10
N VAL A 69 15.62 -5.15 2.27
CA VAL A 69 14.18 -5.23 2.51
C VAL A 69 13.50 -3.87 2.39
N ILE A 70 14.10 -2.80 2.93
CA ILE A 70 13.59 -1.43 2.79
C ILE A 70 13.52 -1.04 1.32
N GLY A 71 14.57 -1.32 0.53
CA GLY A 71 14.58 -1.03 -0.89
C GLY A 71 13.57 -1.87 -1.70
N GLN A 72 13.31 -3.12 -1.30
CA GLN A 72 12.26 -3.94 -1.92
C GLN A 72 10.86 -3.43 -1.61
N TYR A 73 10.63 -2.97 -0.37
CA TYR A 73 9.37 -2.35 0.03
C TYR A 73 9.05 -1.13 -0.82
N GLU A 74 10.01 -0.20 -0.97
CA GLU A 74 9.85 0.98 -1.80
C GLU A 74 9.50 0.63 -3.25
N LYS A 75 10.28 -0.26 -3.87
CA LYS A 75 10.05 -0.69 -5.26
C LYS A 75 8.68 -1.33 -5.43
N GLY A 76 8.27 -2.17 -4.49
CA GLY A 76 6.95 -2.82 -4.51
C GLY A 76 5.81 -1.81 -4.37
N LEU A 77 5.96 -0.84 -3.46
CA LEU A 77 4.98 0.21 -3.22
C LEU A 77 4.78 1.10 -4.45
N VAL A 78 5.87 1.59 -5.04
CA VAL A 78 5.84 2.41 -6.27
C VAL A 78 5.26 1.62 -7.44
N ALA A 79 5.69 0.36 -7.63
CA ALA A 79 5.17 -0.49 -8.70
C ALA A 79 3.66 -0.74 -8.56
N ALA A 80 3.17 -0.93 -7.34
CA ALA A 80 1.74 -1.14 -7.08
C ALA A 80 0.91 0.10 -7.46
N VAL A 81 1.34 1.29 -7.06
CA VAL A 81 0.63 2.54 -7.41
C VAL A 81 0.71 2.83 -8.91
N ASN A 82 1.90 2.72 -9.52
CA ASN A 82 2.08 2.94 -10.96
C ASN A 82 1.23 2.01 -11.81
N ARG A 83 1.06 0.76 -11.37
CA ARG A 83 0.18 -0.20 -12.06
C ARG A 83 -1.27 0.30 -12.10
N ILE A 84 -1.78 0.84 -11.01
CA ILE A 84 -3.13 1.41 -10.95
C ILE A 84 -3.20 2.70 -11.79
N ALA A 85 -2.17 3.54 -11.70
CA ALA A 85 -2.05 4.77 -12.48
C ALA A 85 -2.06 4.55 -14.01
N ALA A 86 -1.55 3.40 -14.45
CA ALA A 86 -1.51 3.00 -15.86
C ALA A 86 -2.87 2.53 -16.40
N GLU A 87 -3.90 2.39 -15.56
CA GLU A 87 -5.26 2.10 -16.03
C GLU A 87 -5.79 3.27 -16.86
N LYS A 88 -6.28 2.98 -18.06
CA LYS A 88 -6.77 4.00 -19.01
C LYS A 88 -8.15 4.47 -18.63
N ASP A 89 -9.01 3.56 -18.19
CA ASP A 89 -10.36 3.88 -17.77
C ASP A 89 -10.35 4.53 -16.38
N GLN A 90 -10.75 5.80 -16.33
CA GLN A 90 -10.79 6.58 -15.10
C GLN A 90 -11.67 5.94 -14.00
N THR A 91 -12.67 5.15 -14.37
CA THR A 91 -13.55 4.45 -13.42
C THR A 91 -12.78 3.42 -12.59
N PHE A 92 -11.76 2.82 -13.18
CA PHE A 92 -10.92 1.78 -12.59
C PHE A 92 -9.57 2.29 -12.10
N ARG A 93 -9.15 3.50 -12.53
CA ARG A 93 -7.96 4.19 -12.02
C ARG A 93 -8.22 4.83 -10.64
N ALA A 94 -8.40 3.98 -9.64
CA ALA A 94 -8.69 4.40 -8.27
C ALA A 94 -7.98 3.54 -7.21
N LEU A 95 -7.51 4.19 -6.14
CA LEU A 95 -7.13 3.54 -4.90
C LEU A 95 -8.35 3.52 -3.97
N SER A 96 -8.75 2.34 -3.51
CA SER A 96 -9.87 2.20 -2.57
C SER A 96 -9.39 1.70 -1.20
N PHE A 97 -9.74 2.46 -0.17
CA PHE A 97 -9.45 2.26 1.25
C PHE A 97 -10.74 2.29 2.09
N GLN A 98 -11.85 1.91 1.50
CA GLN A 98 -13.16 1.89 2.15
C GLN A 98 -13.27 0.69 3.10
N ASP A 99 -14.01 0.84 4.19
CA ASP A 99 -14.38 -0.24 5.13
C ASP A 99 -13.22 -0.94 5.87
N LEU A 100 -12.12 -0.23 6.16
CA LEU A 100 -10.88 -0.82 6.70
C LEU A 100 -10.66 -0.81 8.23
N GLY A 101 -11.55 -0.22 9.04
CA GLY A 101 -11.33 -0.09 10.49
C GLY A 101 -10.67 1.22 10.94
N TRP A 102 -10.35 2.13 10.03
CA TRP A 102 -9.38 3.20 10.24
C TRP A 102 -9.98 4.46 10.89
N GLY A 103 -9.30 4.97 11.92
CA GLY A 103 -9.58 6.26 12.55
C GLY A 103 -8.55 7.32 12.19
N ASP A 104 -8.57 8.46 12.86
CA ASP A 104 -7.72 9.63 12.56
C ASP A 104 -6.23 9.32 12.50
N ARG A 105 -5.73 8.45 13.37
CA ARG A 105 -4.33 8.01 13.37
C ARG A 105 -3.96 7.33 12.05
N GLN A 106 -4.81 6.44 11.56
CA GLN A 106 -4.61 5.76 10.29
C GLN A 106 -4.85 6.71 9.11
N ALA A 107 -5.78 7.65 9.21
CA ALA A 107 -5.97 8.68 8.19
C ALA A 107 -4.70 9.53 7.98
N ALA A 108 -4.00 9.90 9.06
CA ALA A 108 -2.73 10.60 8.97
C ALA A 108 -1.65 9.79 8.24
N LYS A 109 -1.51 8.49 8.57
CA LYS A 109 -0.58 7.58 7.88
C LYS A 109 -0.93 7.43 6.40
N LEU A 110 -2.22 7.30 6.09
CA LEU A 110 -2.70 7.22 4.72
C LEU A 110 -2.33 8.48 3.93
N LEU A 111 -2.50 9.67 4.52
CA LEU A 111 -2.12 10.94 3.90
C LEU A 111 -0.61 11.01 3.59
N GLU A 112 0.25 10.57 4.52
CA GLU A 112 1.70 10.52 4.29
C GLU A 112 2.06 9.58 3.13
N PHE A 113 1.46 8.40 3.08
CA PHE A 113 1.61 7.48 1.96
C PHE A 113 1.16 8.12 0.64
N LEU A 114 0.02 8.80 0.62
CA LEU A 114 -0.52 9.44 -0.59
C LEU A 114 0.39 10.58 -1.08
N ARG A 115 0.98 11.36 -0.16
CA ARG A 115 1.98 12.38 -0.50
C ARG A 115 3.22 11.75 -1.12
N TYR A 116 3.72 10.67 -0.53
CA TYR A 116 4.84 9.92 -1.09
C TYR A 116 4.52 9.41 -2.51
N ALA A 117 3.34 8.82 -2.69
CA ALA A 117 2.89 8.34 -3.99
C ALA A 117 2.82 9.47 -5.03
N ALA A 118 2.29 10.64 -4.67
CA ALA A 118 2.22 11.79 -5.57
C ALA A 118 3.59 12.29 -6.04
N GLU A 119 4.62 12.19 -5.19
CA GLU A 119 5.98 12.63 -5.51
C GLU A 119 6.79 11.59 -6.30
N HIS A 120 6.61 10.30 -6.01
CA HIS A 120 7.48 9.24 -6.50
C HIS A 120 6.86 8.33 -7.56
N CYS A 121 5.55 8.43 -7.79
CA CYS A 121 4.84 7.64 -8.81
C CYS A 121 4.59 8.45 -10.08
N THR A 122 4.21 7.73 -11.13
CA THR A 122 3.90 8.28 -12.45
C THR A 122 2.40 8.18 -12.72
N PHE A 123 1.85 9.21 -13.38
CA PHE A 123 0.41 9.35 -13.61
C PHE A 123 0.14 9.59 -15.11
N PRO A 124 0.44 8.62 -15.99
CA PRO A 124 0.47 8.83 -17.45
C PRO A 124 -0.89 9.16 -18.06
N HIS A 125 -1.98 8.83 -17.36
CA HIS A 125 -3.35 9.08 -17.80
C HIS A 125 -4.07 10.10 -16.90
N GLY A 126 -3.32 10.87 -16.12
CA GLY A 126 -3.83 11.86 -15.19
C GLY A 126 -4.05 11.30 -13.78
N PRO A 127 -4.78 12.04 -12.93
CA PRO A 127 -4.93 11.73 -11.50
C PRO A 127 -5.59 10.37 -11.23
N ILE A 128 -5.32 9.84 -10.03
CA ILE A 128 -5.95 8.64 -9.48
C ILE A 128 -6.99 9.07 -8.45
N ALA A 129 -8.21 8.54 -8.56
CA ALA A 129 -9.21 8.79 -7.52
C ALA A 129 -8.86 8.03 -6.23
N VAL A 130 -8.91 8.70 -5.07
CA VAL A 130 -8.76 8.03 -3.78
C VAL A 130 -10.11 7.93 -3.10
N LYS A 131 -10.53 6.69 -2.81
CA LYS A 131 -11.78 6.41 -2.11
C LYS A 131 -11.44 6.02 -0.67
N CYS A 132 -11.59 6.97 0.23
CA CYS A 132 -11.31 6.80 1.66
C CYS A 132 -12.52 7.25 2.48
N THR A 133 -13.68 6.63 2.27
CA THR A 133 -14.86 6.89 3.10
C THR A 133 -14.85 6.04 4.35
N TYR A 134 -15.17 6.67 5.46
CA TYR A 134 -15.27 6.03 6.77
C TYR A 134 -16.47 6.57 7.56
N GLY A 135 -17.71 6.41 7.10
CA GLY A 135 -18.83 7.15 7.73
C GLY A 135 -18.56 8.66 7.87
N ASN A 136 -17.70 9.20 6.99
CA ASN A 136 -17.41 10.62 6.81
C ASN A 136 -17.43 10.84 5.29
N ASP A 137 -18.23 11.83 4.88
CA ASP A 137 -18.90 11.94 3.58
C ASP A 137 -18.05 12.54 2.44
N ASP A 138 -16.73 12.66 2.57
CA ASP A 138 -15.96 13.48 1.62
C ASP A 138 -14.95 12.68 0.78
N LYS A 139 -15.07 12.87 -0.55
CA LYS A 139 -14.14 12.37 -1.56
C LYS A 139 -12.96 13.32 -1.70
N PHE A 140 -11.74 12.80 -1.63
CA PHE A 140 -10.52 13.55 -1.98
C PHE A 140 -10.06 13.17 -3.40
N ILE A 141 -9.78 14.17 -4.23
CA ILE A 141 -9.16 14.02 -5.56
C ILE A 141 -7.67 14.40 -5.40
N LEU A 142 -6.77 13.50 -5.79
CA LEU A 142 -5.32 13.72 -5.86
C LEU A 142 -4.90 13.93 -7.30
#